data_AF-A0A6B0ZJT6-F1
#
_entry.id   AF-A0A6B0ZJT6-F1
#
_cell.length_a   1.000
_cell.length_b   1.000
_cell.length_c   1.000
_cell.angle_alpha   90.00
_cell.angle_beta   90.00
_cell.angle_gamma   90.00
#
_symmetry.space_group_name_H-M   'P 1'
#
loop_
_entity.id
_entity.type
_entity.pdbx_description
1 polymer ?
#
loop_
_entity_poly.entity_id
_entity_poly.type
_entity_poly.pdbx_seq_one_letter_code
_entity_poly.pdbx_strand_id
1 'polypeptide(L)'
;MQAQSAGIPMYDPIGFTTEDAFDMATIDGARALMWDGEIGSLEVGKAADIAVIDGENPRLSPRHNPVGSIVRYAAGTDVRSVLVDGQLVVDDGRVLTLDEDLLLKEADEVADRVREDLLHRRYWPLNRRYRVID
;
A
#
# COMPACT_ATOMS: atom_id res chain seq x y z
N MET A 1 -0.45 8.27 -43.44
CA MET A 1 0.51 9.00 -42.57
C MET A 1 0.78 8.10 -41.37
N GLN A 2 1.89 7.37 -41.42
CA GLN A 2 2.32 6.46 -40.36
C GLN A 2 3.03 7.28 -39.28
N ALA A 3 2.50 7.28 -38.06
CA ALA A 3 3.28 7.65 -36.88
C ALA A 3 4.04 6.41 -36.42
N GLN A 4 5.36 6.56 -36.33
CA GLN A 4 6.32 5.51 -36.02
C GLN A 4 6.14 5.01 -34.57
N SER A 5 5.87 3.72 -34.40
CA SER A 5 6.00 3.03 -33.12
C SER A 5 7.48 2.66 -32.91
N ALA A 6 8.24 3.59 -32.34
CA ALA A 6 9.60 3.31 -31.90
C ALA A 6 9.56 2.52 -30.58
N GLY A 7 9.94 1.23 -30.67
CA GLY A 7 10.50 0.47 -29.55
C GLY A 7 9.49 -0.25 -28.66
N ILE A 8 9.33 -1.55 -28.90
CA ILE A 8 8.61 -2.55 -28.10
C ILE A 8 7.10 -2.25 -28.02
N PRO A 9 6.20 -3.08 -28.59
CA PRO A 9 4.78 -2.99 -28.23
C PRO A 9 4.73 -3.13 -26.71
N MET A 10 4.29 -2.09 -26.02
CA MET A 10 4.13 -2.11 -24.57
C MET A 10 3.45 -3.42 -24.26
N TYR A 11 4.15 -4.28 -23.51
CA TYR A 11 3.64 -5.57 -23.09
C TYR A 11 2.29 -5.27 -22.42
N ASP A 12 1.20 -5.57 -23.10
CA ASP A 12 -0.14 -5.67 -22.54
C ASP A 12 -0.34 -7.17 -22.30
N PRO A 13 0.07 -7.71 -21.13
CA PRO A 13 -0.21 -9.07 -20.80
C PRO A 13 -1.61 -9.13 -20.17
N ILE A 14 -2.65 -9.10 -21.01
CA ILE A 14 -3.93 -9.76 -20.76
C ILE A 14 -4.78 -9.12 -19.64
N GLY A 15 -5.39 -7.97 -19.94
CA GLY A 15 -6.66 -7.53 -19.31
C GLY A 15 -6.61 -7.04 -17.86
N PHE A 16 -5.42 -6.87 -17.28
CA PHE A 16 -5.26 -6.34 -15.92
C PHE A 16 -4.74 -4.89 -15.97
N THR A 17 -5.63 -3.96 -15.65
CA THR A 17 -5.41 -2.51 -15.73
C THR A 17 -5.07 -1.91 -14.36
N THR A 18 -4.66 -0.64 -14.36
CA THR A 18 -4.48 0.09 -13.11
C THR A 18 -5.79 0.28 -12.35
N GLU A 19 -6.88 0.37 -13.09
CA GLU A 19 -8.24 0.46 -12.60
C GLU A 19 -8.64 -0.85 -11.91
N ASP A 20 -8.34 -2.01 -12.51
CA ASP A 20 -8.56 -3.32 -11.86
C ASP A 20 -7.76 -3.43 -10.55
N ALA A 21 -6.50 -3.00 -10.53
CA ALA A 21 -5.69 -3.00 -9.31
C ALA A 21 -6.25 -2.05 -8.24
N PHE A 22 -6.80 -0.91 -8.63
CA PHE A 22 -7.42 0.06 -7.73
C PHE A 22 -8.73 -0.48 -7.16
N ASP A 23 -9.57 -1.10 -7.99
CA ASP A 23 -10.81 -1.74 -7.58
C ASP A 23 -10.53 -2.91 -6.62
N MET A 24 -9.53 -3.74 -6.90
CA MET A 24 -9.04 -4.79 -6.01
C MET A 24 -8.62 -4.27 -4.63
N ALA A 25 -7.98 -3.10 -4.58
CA ALA A 25 -7.58 -2.46 -3.33
C ALA A 25 -8.73 -1.80 -2.57
N THR A 26 -9.91 -1.65 -3.20
CA THR A 26 -11.06 -0.91 -2.66
C THR A 26 -12.34 -1.73 -2.74
N ILE A 27 -13.17 -1.52 -3.76
CA ILE A 27 -14.52 -2.09 -3.85
C ILE A 27 -14.53 -3.61 -4.00
N ASP A 28 -13.59 -4.19 -4.74
CA ASP A 28 -13.51 -5.65 -4.89
C ASP A 28 -12.99 -6.32 -3.61
N GLY A 29 -12.14 -5.64 -2.84
CA GLY A 29 -11.78 -6.04 -1.49
C GLY A 29 -13.00 -6.07 -0.57
N ALA A 30 -13.85 -5.03 -0.63
CA ALA A 30 -15.10 -4.98 0.11
C ALA A 30 -16.07 -6.11 -0.32
N ARG A 31 -16.20 -6.38 -1.62
CA ARG A 31 -17.01 -7.48 -2.16
C ARG A 31 -16.52 -8.85 -1.67
N ALA A 32 -15.21 -9.06 -1.63
CA ALA A 32 -14.62 -10.31 -1.13
C ALA A 32 -14.97 -10.57 0.36
N LEU A 33 -15.20 -9.50 1.13
CA LEU A 33 -15.63 -9.55 2.53
C LEU A 33 -17.16 -9.47 2.69
N MET A 34 -17.93 -9.37 1.60
CA MET A 34 -19.39 -9.14 1.58
C MET A 34 -19.80 -7.85 2.31
N TRP A 35 -18.95 -6.82 2.26
CA TRP A 35 -19.14 -5.51 2.88
C TRP A 35 -19.27 -4.38 1.86
N ASP A 36 -19.46 -4.71 0.58
CA ASP A 36 -19.58 -3.73 -0.51
C ASP A 36 -20.84 -2.85 -0.42
N GLY A 37 -21.81 -3.20 0.44
CA GLY A 37 -22.91 -2.30 0.82
C GLY A 37 -22.51 -1.20 1.81
N GLU A 38 -21.40 -1.37 2.53
CA GLU A 38 -21.00 -0.53 3.67
C GLU A 38 -19.71 0.26 3.39
N ILE A 39 -18.74 -0.32 2.66
CA ILE A 39 -17.40 0.27 2.43
C ILE A 39 -16.90 0.06 0.98
N GLY A 40 -15.69 0.56 0.70
CA GLY A 40 -14.96 0.27 -0.54
C GLY A 40 -15.25 1.22 -1.71
N SER A 41 -16.19 2.16 -1.56
CA SER A 41 -16.47 3.21 -2.55
C SER A 41 -17.06 4.46 -1.89
N LEU A 42 -16.92 5.61 -2.55
CA LEU A 42 -17.47 6.88 -2.09
C LEU A 42 -18.91 7.05 -2.59
N GLU A 43 -19.86 6.44 -1.87
CA GLU A 43 -21.29 6.51 -2.16
C GLU A 43 -22.08 6.93 -0.92
N VAL A 44 -23.18 7.66 -1.13
CA VAL A 44 -24.03 8.11 0.00
C VAL A 44 -24.60 6.89 0.74
N GLY A 45 -24.45 6.88 2.05
CA GLY A 45 -24.92 5.81 2.93
C GLY A 45 -23.84 4.82 3.36
N LYS A 46 -22.68 4.82 2.69
CA LYS A 46 -21.49 4.04 3.10
C LYS A 46 -20.70 4.74 4.19
N ALA A 47 -19.87 3.99 4.92
CA ALA A 47 -18.96 4.53 5.91
C ALA A 47 -17.95 5.47 5.26
N ALA A 48 -17.50 6.47 6.03
CA ALA A 48 -16.50 7.44 5.58
C ALA A 48 -15.07 6.92 5.79
N ASP A 49 -14.74 5.84 5.07
CA ASP A 49 -13.40 5.27 4.96
C ASP A 49 -12.67 5.90 3.77
N ILE A 50 -11.83 6.92 4.04
CA ILE A 50 -11.29 7.81 3.01
C ILE A 50 -9.79 8.00 3.21
N ALA A 51 -9.01 7.77 2.16
CA ALA A 51 -7.61 8.18 2.09
C ALA A 51 -7.46 9.40 1.17
N VAL A 52 -6.83 10.46 1.69
CA VAL A 52 -6.52 11.69 0.94
C VAL A 52 -5.05 11.64 0.54
N ILE A 53 -4.78 11.69 -0.77
CA ILE A 53 -3.42 11.62 -1.32
C ILE A 53 -2.94 13.02 -1.73
N ASP A 54 -1.71 13.38 -1.37
CA ASP A 54 -1.04 14.59 -1.87
C ASP A 54 -0.58 14.38 -3.32
N GLY A 55 -1.36 14.93 -4.26
CA GLY A 55 -1.07 14.89 -5.68
C GLY A 55 0.04 15.84 -6.14
N GLU A 56 0.58 16.71 -5.28
CA GLU A 56 1.61 17.69 -5.66
C GLU A 56 3.03 17.10 -5.68
N ASN A 57 3.23 15.89 -5.15
CA ASN A 57 4.53 15.22 -5.21
C ASN A 57 4.97 15.05 -6.69
N PRO A 58 6.17 15.53 -7.08
CA PRO A 58 6.63 15.45 -8.47
C PRO A 58 6.60 14.04 -9.08
N ARG A 59 6.70 12.99 -8.25
CA ARG A 59 6.59 11.59 -8.69
C ARG A 59 5.23 11.22 -9.27
N LEU A 60 4.18 11.98 -8.94
CA LEU A 60 2.82 11.78 -9.44
C LEU A 60 2.50 12.62 -10.70
N SER A 61 3.47 13.42 -11.17
CA SER A 61 3.33 14.29 -12.33
C SER A 61 3.87 13.62 -13.62
N PRO A 62 3.22 13.78 -14.78
CA PRO A 62 1.99 14.54 -15.02
C PRO A 62 0.71 13.79 -14.60
N ARG A 63 -0.27 14.54 -14.10
CA ARG A 63 -1.51 14.01 -13.47
C ARG A 63 -2.66 13.76 -14.46
N HIS A 64 -2.37 13.19 -15.63
CA HIS A 64 -3.41 12.97 -16.65
C HIS A 64 -4.35 11.79 -16.33
N ASN A 65 -3.85 10.77 -15.62
CA ASN A 65 -4.66 9.66 -15.09
C ASN A 65 -4.30 9.49 -13.60
N PRO A 66 -5.07 10.09 -12.67
CA PRO A 66 -4.79 10.01 -11.23
C PRO A 66 -4.73 8.59 -10.69
N VAL A 67 -5.65 7.70 -11.08
CA VAL A 67 -5.66 6.29 -10.66
C VAL A 67 -4.39 5.59 -11.17
N GLY A 68 -4.09 5.77 -12.46
CA GLY A 68 -2.89 5.23 -13.08
C GLY A 68 -1.59 5.74 -12.45
N SER A 69 -1.57 7.00 -11.97
CA SER A 69 -0.43 7.58 -11.26
C SER A 69 -0.30 7.02 -9.85
N ILE A 70 -1.41 6.93 -9.09
CA ILE A 70 -1.41 6.40 -7.73
C ILE A 70 -0.93 4.95 -7.72
N VAL A 71 -1.54 4.09 -8.55
CA VAL A 71 -1.24 2.66 -8.56
C VAL A 71 0.21 2.36 -8.98
N ARG A 72 0.78 3.15 -9.87
CA ARG A 72 2.14 2.90 -10.38
C ARG A 72 3.25 3.57 -9.57
N TYR A 73 2.99 4.73 -8.98
CA TYR A 73 4.05 5.63 -8.52
C TYR A 73 3.89 6.15 -7.09
N ALA A 74 2.69 6.10 -6.50
CA ALA A 74 2.50 6.57 -5.14
C ALA A 74 3.21 5.65 -4.13
N ALA A 75 3.65 6.26 -3.03
CA ALA A 75 4.14 5.60 -1.84
C ALA A 75 3.24 5.96 -0.65
N GLY A 76 3.36 5.20 0.45
CA GLY A 76 2.61 5.50 1.68
C GLY A 76 2.83 6.91 2.21
N THR A 77 3.99 7.52 1.94
CA THR A 77 4.31 8.91 2.30
C THR A 77 3.50 9.96 1.54
N ASP A 78 2.85 9.58 0.43
CA ASP A 78 1.99 10.48 -0.32
C ASP A 78 0.57 10.54 0.27
N VAL A 79 0.24 9.69 1.26
CA VAL A 79 -1.00 9.80 2.03
C VAL A 79 -0.91 10.98 2.99
N ARG A 80 -1.81 11.95 2.83
CA ARG A 80 -1.88 13.13 3.68
C ARG A 80 -2.78 12.90 4.89
N SER A 81 -4.00 12.42 4.68
CA SER A 81 -4.98 12.22 5.75
C SER A 81 -5.78 10.95 5.51
N VAL A 82 -6.21 10.31 6.60
CA VAL A 82 -7.03 9.09 6.55
C VAL A 82 -8.19 9.22 7.53
N LEU A 83 -9.39 8.92 7.05
CA LEU A 83 -10.60 8.77 7.84
C LEU A 83 -11.01 7.30 7.88
N VAL A 84 -11.42 6.83 9.05
CA VAL A 84 -12.03 5.51 9.26
C VAL A 84 -13.34 5.72 10.00
N ASP A 85 -14.45 5.31 9.39
CA ASP A 85 -15.81 5.59 9.87
C ASP A 85 -16.02 7.08 10.25
N GLY A 86 -15.47 7.97 9.41
CA GLY A 86 -15.54 9.42 9.59
C GLY A 86 -14.65 9.99 10.70
N GLN A 87 -13.90 9.16 11.42
CA GLN A 87 -12.91 9.61 12.40
C GLN A 87 -11.57 9.83 11.72
N LEU A 88 -10.98 11.02 11.90
CA LEU A 88 -9.65 11.34 11.39
C LEU A 88 -8.59 10.59 12.20
N VAL A 89 -7.89 9.65 11.58
CA VAL A 89 -6.86 8.80 12.22
C VAL A 89 -5.44 9.11 11.78
N VAL A 90 -5.29 9.73 10.60
CA VAL A 90 -4.03 10.30 10.10
C VAL A 90 -4.32 11.72 9.62
N ASP A 91 -3.47 12.67 9.99
CA ASP A 91 -3.53 14.03 9.46
C ASP A 91 -2.14 14.61 9.19
N ASP A 92 -2.00 15.26 8.04
CA ASP A 92 -0.73 15.79 7.52
C ASP A 92 0.45 14.79 7.62
N GLY A 93 0.18 13.52 7.32
CA GLY A 93 1.15 12.43 7.37
C GLY A 93 1.48 11.90 8.78
N ARG A 94 0.78 12.35 9.82
CA ARG A 94 1.00 11.93 11.22
C ARG A 94 -0.14 11.06 11.72
N VAL A 95 0.19 9.95 12.39
CA VAL A 95 -0.80 9.09 13.04
C VAL A 95 -1.32 9.77 14.30
N LEU A 96 -2.64 9.80 14.48
CA LEU A 96 -3.30 10.49 15.59
C LEU A 96 -3.72 9.54 16.74
N THR A 97 -3.65 8.24 16.52
CA THR A 97 -4.25 7.22 17.38
C THR A 97 -3.27 6.48 18.28
N LEU A 98 -1.96 6.71 18.11
CA LEU A 98 -0.90 6.04 18.88
C LEU A 98 0.35 6.91 19.01
N ASP A 99 1.19 6.55 19.97
CA ASP A 99 2.54 7.07 20.13
C ASP A 99 3.52 6.16 19.36
N GLU A 100 4.12 6.71 18.28
CA GLU A 100 5.00 5.94 17.40
C GLU A 100 6.29 5.50 18.09
N ASP A 101 6.88 6.34 18.95
CA ASP A 101 8.12 6.01 19.66
C ASP A 101 7.90 4.88 20.66
N LEU A 102 6.78 4.93 21.38
CA LEU A 102 6.39 3.85 22.29
C LEU A 102 6.11 2.55 21.53
N LEU A 103 5.37 2.62 20.41
CA LEU A 103 5.06 1.45 19.58
C LEU A 103 6.33 0.77 19.05
N LEU A 104 7.29 1.55 18.56
CA LEU A 104 8.56 1.01 18.05
C LEU A 104 9.36 0.32 19.15
N LYS A 105 9.38 0.91 20.36
CA LYS A 105 10.02 0.28 21.51
C LYS A 105 9.35 -1.04 21.89
N GLU A 106 8.02 -1.08 21.95
CA GLU A 106 7.27 -2.31 22.23
C GLU A 106 7.51 -3.38 21.15
N ALA A 107 7.61 -2.97 19.88
CA ALA A 107 7.91 -3.86 18.77
C ALA A 107 9.32 -4.48 18.90
N ASP A 108 10.33 -3.69 19.28
CA ASP A 108 11.69 -4.19 19.54
C ASP A 108 11.70 -5.22 20.69
N GLU A 109 11.01 -4.93 21.80
CA GLU A 109 10.88 -5.85 22.94
C GLU A 109 10.17 -7.17 22.55
N VAL A 110 9.15 -7.11 21.69
CA VAL A 110 8.50 -8.30 21.14
C VAL A 110 9.45 -9.07 20.22
N ALA A 111 10.16 -8.38 19.32
CA ALA A 111 11.10 -9.00 18.39
C ALA A 111 12.22 -9.75 19.14
N ASP A 112 12.71 -9.18 20.23
CA ASP A 112 13.72 -9.79 21.09
C ASP A 112 13.22 -11.08 21.76
N ARG A 113 11.99 -11.08 22.29
CA ARG A 113 11.37 -12.30 22.85
C ARG A 113 11.16 -13.37 21.79
N VAL A 114 10.64 -13.00 20.62
CA VAL A 114 10.45 -13.94 19.50
C VAL A 114 11.80 -14.52 19.06
N ARG A 115 12.85 -13.70 18.99
CA ARG A 115 14.21 -14.14 18.69
C ARG A 115 14.69 -15.17 19.72
N GLU A 116 14.56 -14.91 21.01
CA GLU A 116 14.95 -15.86 22.06
C GLU A 116 14.19 -17.19 21.98
N ASP A 117 12.86 -17.14 21.81
CA ASP A 117 12.03 -18.34 21.66
C ASP A 117 12.40 -19.16 20.41
N LEU A 118 12.70 -18.47 19.30
CA LEU A 118 13.11 -19.12 18.06
C LEU A 118 14.54 -19.67 18.12
N LEU A 119 15.44 -19.07 18.92
CA LEU A 119 16.79 -19.60 19.13
C LEU A 119 16.77 -20.97 19.84
N HIS A 120 15.77 -21.24 20.66
CA HIS A 120 15.58 -22.56 21.31
C HIS A 120 14.85 -23.57 20.40
N ARG A 121 14.10 -23.10 19.41
CA ARG A 121 13.46 -23.94 18.39
C ARG A 121 14.49 -24.34 17.34
N ARG A 122 15.17 -25.45 17.60
CA ARG A 122 16.14 -26.10 16.72
C ARG A 122 15.49 -26.51 15.39
N TYR A 123 15.34 -25.59 14.44
CA TYR A 123 15.00 -25.89 13.05
C TYR A 123 15.91 -25.16 12.06
N TRP A 124 16.75 -25.99 11.42
CA TRP A 124 17.58 -25.82 10.23
C TRP A 124 18.76 -24.80 10.25
N PRO A 125 20.00 -25.26 9.94
CA PRO A 125 21.17 -24.39 9.94
C PRO A 125 21.15 -23.46 8.72
N LEU A 126 21.09 -22.15 8.94
CA LEU A 126 21.48 -21.13 7.96
C LEU A 126 23.01 -21.08 7.75
N ASN A 127 23.73 -22.18 7.98
CA ASN A 127 25.15 -22.34 7.62
C ASN A 127 25.36 -22.66 6.13
N ARG A 128 24.55 -22.10 5.22
CA ARG A 128 25.03 -21.92 3.84
C ARG A 128 25.88 -20.66 3.82
N ARG A 129 27.19 -20.88 3.95
CA ARG A 129 28.23 -19.94 3.56
C ARG A 129 27.86 -19.36 2.19
N TYR A 130 27.42 -18.10 2.14
CA TYR A 130 27.61 -17.32 0.94
C TYR A 130 29.12 -17.12 0.83
N ARG A 131 29.78 -17.92 -0.02
CA ARG A 131 31.07 -17.50 -0.56
C ARG A 131 30.77 -16.23 -1.32
N VAL A 132 31.31 -15.12 -0.83
CA VAL A 132 31.59 -13.96 -1.67
C VAL A 132 32.43 -14.50 -2.82
N ILE A 133 31.91 -14.34 -4.04
CA ILE A 133 32.65 -14.62 -5.26
C ILE A 133 33.54 -13.38 -5.44
N ASP A 134 34.86 -13.59 -5.39
CA ASP A 134 35.87 -12.60 -5.75
C ASP A 134 35.77 -12.23 -7.25
#